data_AF-A0A1G7GX80-F1
#
_entry.id   AF-A0A1G7GX80-F1
#
_cell.length_a   1.000
_cell.length_b   1.000
_cell.length_c   1.000
_cell.angle_alpha   90.00
_cell.angle_beta   90.00
_cell.angle_gamma   90.00
#
_symmetry.space_group_name_H-M   'P 1'
#
loop_
_entity.id
_entity.type
_entity.pdbx_description
1 polymer ?
#
loop_
_entity_poly.entity_id
_entity_poly.type
_entity_poly.pdbx_seq_one_letter_code
_entity_poly.pdbx_strand_id
1 'polypeptide(L)'
;MANVKVSPRFRRLCNQFASILGGEHEIDPGPVCFVSRSRNLKATILGRRTTSPLVRYQLFSFESLDSSGRALCLGETALFQNQANRLIE
;
A
#
# COMPACT_ATOMS: atom_id res chain seq x y z
N MET A 1 -9.07 1.45 -18.42
CA MET A 1 -8.72 2.18 -17.18
C MET A 1 -9.45 3.51 -17.24
N ALA A 2 -10.38 3.77 -16.31
CA ALA A 2 -11.15 5.00 -16.31
C ALA A 2 -10.20 6.19 -16.12
N ASN A 3 -10.43 7.31 -16.81
CA ASN A 3 -9.60 8.49 -16.70
C ASN A 3 -9.94 9.21 -15.37
N VAL A 4 -9.32 8.77 -14.27
CA VAL A 4 -9.61 9.29 -12.93
C VAL A 4 -9.14 10.75 -12.85
N LYS A 5 -10.11 11.67 -12.75
CA LYS A 5 -9.84 13.10 -12.60
C LYS A 5 -9.49 13.40 -11.14
N VAL A 6 -8.21 13.67 -10.89
CA VAL A 6 -7.69 14.13 -9.58
C VAL A 6 -6.93 15.44 -9.72
N SER A 7 -6.79 16.19 -8.63
CA SER A 7 -6.04 17.43 -8.64
C SER A 7 -4.54 17.19 -8.94
N PRO A 8 -3.82 18.15 -9.56
CA PRO A 8 -2.38 18.03 -9.78
C PRO A 8 -1.59 17.83 -8.48
N ARG A 9 -2.06 18.41 -7.37
CA ARG A 9 -1.47 18.23 -6.04
C ARG A 9 -1.58 16.78 -5.57
N PHE A 10 -2.77 16.19 -5.67
CA PHE A 10 -3.00 14.79 -5.29
C PHE A 10 -2.10 13.84 -6.08
N ARG A 11 -2.01 14.04 -7.40
CA ARG A 11 -1.14 13.23 -8.27
C ARG A 11 0.34 13.33 -7.89
N ARG A 12 0.85 14.54 -7.60
CA ARG A 12 2.23 14.72 -7.14
C ARG A 12 2.51 14.01 -5.81
N LEU A 13 1.57 14.11 -4.87
CA LEU A 13 1.67 13.41 -3.59
C LEU A 13 1.66 11.89 -3.76
N CYS A 14 0.81 11.36 -4.64
CA CYS A 14 0.77 9.93 -4.94
C CYS A 14 2.09 9.42 -5.53
N ASN A 15 2.65 10.15 -6.50
CA ASN A 15 3.98 9.86 -7.04
C ASN A 15 5.07 9.85 -5.96
N GLN A 16 5.05 10.85 -5.07
CA GLN A 16 6.02 10.96 -3.98
C GLN A 16 5.87 9.82 -2.97
N PHE A 17 4.63 9.49 -2.60
CA PHE A 17 4.32 8.40 -1.69
C PHE A 17 4.81 7.04 -2.22
N ALA A 18 4.55 6.77 -3.50
CA ALA A 18 5.04 5.58 -4.20
C ALA A 18 6.57 5.49 -4.21
N SER A 19 7.24 6.63 -4.48
CA SER A 19 8.71 6.73 -4.48
C SER A 19 9.31 6.46 -3.11
N ILE A 20 8.74 7.04 -2.04
CA ILE A 20 9.20 6.82 -0.65
C ILE A 20 9.06 5.35 -0.26
N LEU A 21 7.95 4.72 -0.64
CA LEU A 21 7.70 3.31 -0.33
C LEU A 21 8.48 2.35 -1.24
N GLY A 22 9.01 2.83 -2.37
CA GLY A 22 9.69 2.02 -3.38
C GLY A 22 8.73 1.03 -4.05
N GLY A 23 7.51 1.47 -4.32
CA GLY A 23 6.44 0.67 -4.93
C GLY A 23 5.83 1.32 -6.18
N GLU A 24 4.97 0.56 -6.85
CA GLU A 24 4.14 1.04 -7.96
C GLU A 24 2.82 1.58 -7.41
N HIS A 25 2.20 2.54 -8.09
CA HIS A 25 0.96 3.13 -7.61
C HIS A 25 -0.13 3.22 -8.67
N GLU A 26 -1.37 3.22 -8.19
CA GLU A 26 -2.55 3.56 -8.96
C GLU A 26 -3.43 4.56 -8.20
N ILE A 27 -4.30 5.26 -8.93
CA ILE A 27 -5.24 6.22 -8.36
C ILE A 27 -6.64 5.78 -8.71
N ASP A 28 -7.43 5.48 -7.68
CA ASP A 28 -8.81 5.03 -7.79
C ASP A 28 -9.83 6.18 -7.64
N PRO A 29 -11.06 6.02 -8.16
CA PRO A 29 -12.16 6.95 -7.90
C PRO A 29 -12.43 7.13 -6.40
N GLY A 30 -12.76 8.35 -5.97
CA GLY A 30 -12.96 8.65 -4.54
C GLY A 30 -11.79 9.37 -3.87
N PRO A 31 -11.01 10.14 -4.65
CA PRO A 31 -9.59 9.87 -4.94
C PRO A 31 -8.81 9.12 -3.84
N VAL A 32 -8.37 7.90 -4.15
CA VAL A 32 -7.48 7.10 -3.30
C VAL A 32 -6.19 6.80 -4.06
N CYS A 33 -5.03 6.98 -3.44
CA CYS A 33 -3.74 6.56 -3.99
C CYS A 33 -3.38 5.22 -3.38
N PHE A 34 -3.33 4.15 -4.17
CA PHE A 34 -2.85 2.84 -3.74
C PHE A 34 -1.41 2.65 -4.18
N VAL A 35 -0.57 2.13 -3.29
CA VAL A 35 0.82 1.75 -3.56
C VAL A 35 0.99 0.28 -3.25
N SER A 36 1.48 -0.48 -4.22
CA SER A 36 1.82 -1.87 -4.06
C SER A 36 3.33 -2.06 -4.14
N ARG A 37 3.89 -2.81 -3.19
CA ARG A 37 5.32 -3.09 -3.13
C ARG A 37 5.54 -4.58 -2.98
N SER A 38 6.36 -5.15 -3.86
CA SER A 38 6.76 -6.55 -3.72
C SER A 38 7.64 -6.73 -2.48
N ARG A 39 7.41 -7.84 -1.77
CA ARG A 39 8.21 -8.25 -0.61
C ARG A 39 8.58 -9.70 -0.76
N ASN A 40 9.85 -9.99 -0.48
CA ASN A 40 10.35 -11.36 -0.43
C ASN A 40 9.97 -12.04 0.89
N LEU A 41 8.68 -12.32 1.08
CA LEU A 41 8.19 -13.05 2.24
C LEU A 41 8.16 -14.55 1.94
N LYS A 42 9.07 -15.30 2.57
CA LYS A 42 9.19 -16.73 2.36
C LYS A 42 8.25 -17.54 3.27
N ALA A 43 6.93 -17.44 3.09
CA ALA A 43 5.96 -18.19 3.88
C ALA A 43 5.59 -19.58 3.31
N THR A 44 5.16 -20.47 4.20
CA THR A 44 4.56 -21.78 3.90
C THR A 44 3.28 -21.89 4.71
N ILE A 45 2.16 -22.21 4.05
CA ILE A 45 0.82 -22.29 4.67
C ILE A 45 0.33 -23.73 4.51
N LEU A 46 0.00 -24.41 5.61
CA LEU A 46 -0.43 -25.81 5.63
C LEU A 46 0.50 -26.74 4.83
N GLY A 47 1.82 -26.54 4.99
CA GLY A 47 2.85 -27.33 4.30
C GLY A 47 3.09 -26.96 2.83
N ARG A 48 2.40 -25.94 2.29
CA ARG A 48 2.54 -25.52 0.89
C ARG A 48 3.18 -24.16 0.76
N ARG A 49 4.14 -24.04 -0.16
CA ARG A 49 4.78 -22.77 -0.48
C ARG A 49 3.78 -21.84 -1.17
N THR A 50 3.54 -20.66 -0.61
CA THR A 50 2.66 -19.65 -1.23
C THR A 50 3.43 -18.67 -2.11
N THR A 51 2.86 -18.36 -3.27
CA THR A 51 3.28 -17.30 -4.18
C THR A 51 2.22 -16.20 -4.32
N SER A 52 1.15 -16.28 -3.52
CA SER A 52 -0.01 -15.38 -3.61
C SER A 52 0.40 -13.91 -3.40
N PRO A 53 -0.12 -12.97 -4.21
CA PRO A 53 0.06 -11.54 -3.97
C PRO A 53 -0.35 -11.10 -2.57
N LEU A 54 -1.38 -11.70 -1.98
CA LEU A 54 -1.84 -11.43 -0.61
C LEU A 54 -0.76 -11.63 0.46
N VAL A 55 0.26 -12.44 0.16
CA VAL A 55 1.39 -12.70 1.06
C VAL A 55 2.67 -12.00 0.60
N ARG A 56 2.82 -11.84 -0.72
CA ARG A 56 4.06 -11.33 -1.35
C ARG A 56 4.05 -9.83 -1.62
N TYR A 57 2.95 -9.13 -1.36
CA TYR A 57 2.85 -7.69 -1.53
C TYR A 57 2.60 -7.02 -0.18
N GLN A 58 3.09 -5.79 -0.10
CA GLN A 58 2.67 -4.81 0.89
C GLN A 58 1.82 -3.81 0.15
N LEU A 59 0.66 -3.49 0.71
CA LEU A 59 -0.31 -2.57 0.16
C LEU A 59 -0.39 -1.38 1.08
N PHE A 60 -0.28 -0.19 0.54
CA PHE A 60 -0.41 1.06 1.27
C PHE A 60 -1.38 1.96 0.52
N SER A 61 -2.08 2.82 1.24
CA SER A 61 -2.88 3.85 0.60
C SER A 61 -2.95 5.12 1.41
N PHE A 62 -3.28 6.21 0.73
CA PHE A 62 -3.87 7.37 1.37
C PHE A 62 -5.14 7.80 0.63
N GLU A 63 -6.14 8.19 1.40
CA GLU A 63 -7.43 8.67 0.88
C GLU A 63 -7.39 10.17 0.54
N SER A 64 -8.55 10.76 0.25
CA SER A 64 -8.67 12.19 -0.02
C SER A 64 -8.11 13.06 1.12
N LEU A 65 -7.55 14.22 0.75
CA LEU A 65 -7.01 15.19 1.71
C LEU A 65 -8.14 16.02 2.33
N ASP A 66 -8.10 16.20 3.65
CA ASP A 66 -8.94 17.15 4.37
C ASP A 66 -8.50 18.61 4.10
N SER A 67 -9.24 19.57 4.64
CA SER A 67 -8.95 21.02 4.49
C SER A 67 -7.61 21.43 5.10
N SER A 68 -7.07 20.65 6.03
CA SER A 68 -5.74 20.86 6.63
C SER A 68 -4.62 20.16 5.84
N GLY A 69 -4.94 19.44 4.77
CA GLY A 69 -3.98 18.71 3.95
C GLY A 69 -3.52 17.39 4.56
N ARG A 70 -4.30 16.79 5.47
CA ARG A 70 -4.05 15.44 6.02
C ARG A 70 -4.93 14.43 5.30
N ALA A 71 -4.44 13.20 5.17
CA ALA A 71 -5.20 12.08 4.62
C ALA A 71 -5.24 10.93 5.63
N LEU A 72 -6.28 10.12 5.56
CA LEU A 72 -6.27 8.80 6.20
C LEU A 72 -5.31 7.91 5.42
N CYS A 73 -4.38 7.28 6.14
CA CYS A 73 -3.42 6.33 5.56
C CYS A 73 -3.74 4.91 6.04
N LEU A 74 -3.76 3.96 5.11
CA LEU A 74 -3.97 2.55 5.41
C LEU A 74 -2.78 1.72 4.92
N GLY A 75 -2.58 0.56 5.54
CA GLY A 75 -1.51 -0.35 5.16
C GLY A 75 -1.86 -1.80 5.52
N GLU A 76 -1.55 -2.70 4.60
CA GLU A 76 -1.69 -4.14 4.78
C GLU A 76 -0.39 -4.84 4.37
N THR A 77 0.09 -5.74 5.22
CA THR A 77 1.24 -6.59 4.91
C THR A 77 1.14 -7.89 5.69
N ALA A 78 1.36 -9.02 5.01
CA ALA A 78 1.61 -10.28 5.70
C ALA A 78 2.93 -10.19 6.48
N LEU A 79 3.02 -10.81 7.66
CA LEU A 79 4.21 -10.82 8.51
C LEU A 79 4.40 -12.20 9.14
N PHE A 80 5.65 -12.54 9.46
CA PHE A 80 5.88 -13.64 10.39
C PHE A 80 5.50 -13.21 11.81
N GLN A 81 5.12 -14.16 12.66
CA GLN A 81 4.69 -13.88 14.03
C GLN A 81 5.73 -13.04 14.80
N ASN A 82 7.02 -13.41 14.73
CA ASN A 82 8.09 -12.63 15.37
C ASN A 82 8.28 -11.19 14.83
N GLN A 83 7.74 -10.87 13.65
CA GLN A 83 7.70 -9.50 13.13
C GLN A 83 6.47 -8.76 13.62
N ALA A 84 5.33 -9.45 13.68
CA ALA A 84 4.09 -8.90 14.24
C ALA A 84 4.25 -8.58 15.73
N ASN A 85 4.82 -9.50 16.51
CA ASN A 85 5.11 -9.30 17.93
C ASN A 85 5.96 -8.05 18.16
N ARG A 86 7.05 -7.85 17.41
CA ARG A 86 7.90 -6.65 17.54
C ARG A 86 7.21 -5.32 17.22
N LEU A 87 6.09 -5.35 16.49
CA LEU A 87 5.35 -4.15 16.12
C LEU A 87 4.25 -3.82 17.13
N ILE A 88 3.67 -4.85 17.76
CA ILE A 88 2.44 -4.74 18.56
C ILE A 88 2.72 -4.90 20.07
N GLU A 89 3.84 -5.52 20.44
CA GLU A 89 4.30 -5.75 21.82
C GLU A 89 5.53 -4.88 22.14
#